data_AF-A0A838ULL4-F1
#
_entry.id   AF-A0A838ULL4-F1
#
_cell.length_a   1.000
_cell.length_b   1.000
_cell.length_c   1.000
_cell.angle_alpha   90.00
_cell.angle_beta   90.00
_cell.angle_gamma   90.00
#
_symmetry.space_group_name_H-M   'P 1'
#
loop_
_entity.id
_entity.type
_entity.pdbx_description
1 polymer ?
#
loop_
_entity_poly.entity_id
_entity_poly.type
_entity_poly.pdbx_seq_one_letter_code
_entity_poly.pdbx_strand_id
1 'polypeptide(L)'
;MDWTYDLAGRETSETSRGFTIGLTYDADGNRATMTYPGGAALGYSFNELDEFANVNAGGVVGVGPGYDPLGRLAFLGRYTAHATHITYDAADRIKGISEGFAGGVGDVAWTFGYTADGQLANSSASTARFDWTSGGPATVNNAYDGLNRDAGGQYDANGNLVSDGTRAFAYDGDNRLVSESAPGVAMTLAYDPTGRLQRTTVNGAVTQLVWDGDALAVEYDDNDAILRRYIHGPGVDNPYLWFEGPIMDGTNPRYLIADRQGSIIGYTDSTGKVPAGAVYRYDAYGAPDAWAGPRFRYTGQIAIPEARLYSYKARMYDPIAGRFLQTDPVGYDSDVNLYAYVGEDPVNKTDPAGTDALWVTNPDGTTTLVIPVQYTGQGATPGNVAAIVERANSLTIEGGGTNIQVVPTNRPIGGILNRMDFSPGYNTKMCGGAGECVNRLGGNRAHINSDNPQATDAGAHDTLHFAGIKDQYQEGSRDAQGNRTSTPTPGYTNRNIMTSRSGTTITSGQVQEAKTNPTTKQCTVATGSRIPVC
;
A
#
# COMPACT_ATOMS: atom_id res chain seq x y z
N MET A 1 4.78 13.10 19.35
CA MET A 1 5.64 12.48 18.33
C MET A 1 6.49 13.58 17.76
N ASP A 2 7.77 13.29 17.55
CA ASP A 2 8.74 14.27 17.11
C ASP A 2 9.52 13.72 15.92
N TRP A 3 9.74 14.54 14.91
CA TRP A 3 10.53 14.20 13.74
C TRP A 3 11.66 15.19 13.56
N THR A 4 12.81 14.70 13.13
CA THR A 4 13.94 15.54 12.75
C THR A 4 14.30 15.34 11.28
N TYR A 5 14.92 16.36 10.70
CA TYR A 5 15.19 16.42 9.27
C TYR A 5 16.61 16.91 9.04
N ASP A 6 17.22 16.50 7.92
CA ASP A 6 18.45 17.10 7.43
C ASP A 6 18.18 18.39 6.62
N LEU A 7 19.25 19.03 6.14
CA LEU A 7 19.15 20.26 5.33
C LEU A 7 18.49 20.05 3.96
N ALA A 8 18.34 18.80 3.50
CA ALA A 8 17.65 18.44 2.28
C ALA A 8 16.15 18.09 2.52
N GLY A 9 15.67 18.22 3.75
CA GLY A 9 14.28 17.91 4.12
C GLY A 9 13.98 16.42 4.23
N ARG A 10 15.00 15.56 4.31
CA ARG A 10 14.84 14.11 4.49
C ARG A 10 14.77 13.78 5.98
N GLU A 11 14.04 12.73 6.35
CA GLU A 11 13.86 12.34 7.76
C GLU A 11 15.14 11.79 8.38
N THR A 12 15.63 12.38 9.46
CA THR A 12 16.77 11.82 10.20
C THR A 12 16.35 11.08 11.46
N SER A 13 15.15 11.35 11.98
CA SER A 13 14.56 10.52 13.03
C SER A 13 13.06 10.66 13.14
N GLU A 14 12.44 9.62 13.69
CA GLU A 14 11.07 9.57 14.17
C GLU A 14 11.06 9.11 15.63
N THR A 15 10.45 9.89 16.52
CA THR A 15 10.31 9.57 17.94
C THR A 15 8.84 9.44 18.34
N SER A 16 8.50 8.25 18.84
CA SER A 16 7.18 7.93 19.37
C SER A 16 7.33 7.29 20.76
N ARG A 17 6.57 7.78 21.74
CA ARG A 17 6.62 7.29 23.14
C ARG A 17 8.02 7.31 23.77
N GLY A 18 8.90 8.22 23.33
CA GLY A 18 10.29 8.28 23.79
C GLY A 18 11.24 7.27 23.14
N PHE A 19 10.75 6.44 22.21
CA PHE A 19 11.55 5.57 21.38
C PHE A 19 11.85 6.23 20.04
N THR A 20 13.13 6.29 19.68
CA THR A 20 13.59 6.97 18.47
C THR A 20 14.10 5.95 17.45
N ILE A 21 13.56 6.03 16.23
CA ILE A 21 14.17 5.48 15.02
C ILE A 21 15.08 6.54 14.43
N GLY A 22 16.35 6.19 14.18
CA GLY A 22 17.32 7.07 13.52
C GLY A 22 17.55 6.64 12.07
N LEU A 23 17.72 7.59 11.16
CA LEU A 23 17.88 7.34 9.73
C LEU A 23 19.08 8.12 9.18
N THR A 24 19.80 7.51 8.23
CA THR A 24 20.82 8.21 7.43
C THR A 24 20.63 7.92 5.96
N TYR A 25 21.23 8.75 5.12
CA TYR A 25 21.12 8.66 3.66
C TYR A 25 22.48 8.67 2.99
N ASP A 26 22.55 8.06 1.81
CA ASP A 26 23.69 8.20 0.91
C ASP A 26 23.63 9.53 0.12
N ALA A 27 24.56 9.68 -0.83
CA ALA A 27 24.69 10.87 -1.65
C ALA A 27 23.54 11.03 -2.65
N ASP A 28 22.94 9.93 -3.09
CA ASP A 28 21.86 9.89 -4.09
C ASP A 28 20.48 10.09 -3.45
N GLY A 29 20.41 10.01 -2.13
CA GLY A 29 19.20 10.29 -1.37
C GLY A 29 18.49 9.06 -0.83
N ASN A 30 19.06 7.88 -1.06
CA ASN A 30 18.50 6.64 -0.56
C ASN A 30 18.87 6.42 0.89
N ARG A 31 17.99 5.73 1.60
CA ARG A 31 18.22 5.39 3.01
C ARG A 31 19.42 4.45 3.09
N ALA A 32 20.48 4.88 3.74
CA ALA A 32 21.70 4.10 3.94
C ALA A 32 21.67 3.29 5.25
N THR A 33 21.07 3.85 6.32
CA THR A 33 20.92 3.11 7.59
C THR A 33 19.58 3.41 8.28
N MET A 34 19.16 2.46 9.11
CA MET A 34 18.08 2.64 10.09
C MET A 34 18.56 2.11 11.45
N THR A 35 18.46 2.93 12.48
CA THR A 35 18.83 2.58 13.86
C THR A 35 17.57 2.44 14.69
N TYR A 36 17.34 1.25 15.24
CA TYR A 36 16.26 0.97 16.18
C TYR A 36 16.51 1.64 17.54
N PRO A 37 15.46 1.78 18.37
CA PRO A 37 15.66 2.20 19.75
C PRO A 37 16.50 1.13 20.47
N GLY A 38 17.50 1.59 21.22
CA GLY A 38 18.52 0.73 21.82
C GLY A 38 19.77 0.49 20.96
N GLY A 39 19.85 1.08 19.75
CA GLY A 39 21.10 1.22 18.99
C GLY A 39 21.42 0.09 17.99
N ALA A 40 20.63 -0.98 17.93
CA ALA A 40 20.74 -1.96 16.86
C ALA A 40 20.43 -1.28 15.51
N ALA A 41 21.18 -1.59 14.45
CA ALA A 41 21.05 -0.90 13.18
C ALA A 41 20.99 -1.85 11.98
N LEU A 42 20.28 -1.39 10.96
CA LEU A 42 20.24 -1.95 9.63
C LEU A 42 21.11 -1.12 8.70
N GLY A 43 21.85 -1.80 7.83
CA GLY A 43 22.46 -1.21 6.65
C GLY A 43 21.62 -1.51 5.41
N TYR A 44 21.58 -0.54 4.50
CA TYR A 44 20.93 -0.66 3.20
C TYR A 44 21.95 -0.36 2.11
N SER A 45 21.86 -1.08 0.99
CA SER A 45 22.71 -0.85 -0.16
C SER A 45 21.90 -0.85 -1.44
N PHE A 46 22.36 -0.10 -2.42
CA PHE A 46 21.77 0.04 -3.75
C PHE A 46 22.78 -0.38 -4.81
N ASN A 47 22.31 -0.87 -5.95
CA ASN A 47 23.17 -1.26 -7.06
C ASN A 47 23.56 -0.03 -7.90
N GLU A 48 24.35 -0.23 -8.97
CA GLU A 48 24.79 0.86 -9.86
C GLU A 48 23.64 1.58 -10.61
N LEU A 49 22.43 1.00 -10.59
CA LEU A 49 21.21 1.58 -11.17
C LEU A 49 20.32 2.26 -10.11
N ASP A 50 20.82 2.41 -8.89
CA ASP A 50 20.10 2.95 -7.74
C ASP A 50 18.88 2.11 -7.31
N GLU A 51 18.85 0.83 -7.68
CA GLU A 51 17.84 -0.11 -7.23
C GLU A 51 18.26 -0.74 -5.89
N PHE A 52 17.30 -0.93 -4.99
CA PHE A 52 17.54 -1.53 -3.68
C PHE A 52 18.17 -2.92 -3.81
N ALA A 53 19.39 -3.11 -3.30
CA ALA A 53 20.15 -4.35 -3.48
C ALA A 53 20.16 -5.21 -2.22
N ASN A 54 20.15 -4.61 -1.03
CA ASN A 54 20.21 -5.35 0.22
C ASN A 54 19.72 -4.55 1.42
N VAL A 55 19.14 -5.27 2.38
CA VAL A 55 19.09 -4.85 3.78
C VAL A 55 19.80 -5.89 4.65
N ASN A 56 20.66 -5.43 5.55
CA ASN A 56 21.39 -6.30 6.47
C ASN A 56 21.35 -5.81 7.93
N ALA A 57 21.29 -6.74 8.86
CA ALA A 57 21.53 -6.52 10.28
C ALA A 57 22.89 -7.14 10.65
N GLY A 58 23.89 -6.29 10.90
CA GLY A 58 25.21 -6.72 11.38
C GLY A 58 25.99 -7.67 10.45
N GLY A 59 25.64 -7.72 9.16
CA GLY A 59 26.28 -8.60 8.16
C GLY A 59 26.00 -10.10 8.32
N VAL A 60 25.17 -10.48 9.29
CA VAL A 60 24.86 -11.88 9.65
C VAL A 60 23.42 -12.29 9.30
N VAL A 61 22.54 -11.30 9.10
CA VAL A 61 21.15 -11.49 8.65
C VAL A 61 20.88 -10.47 7.56
N GLY A 62 20.24 -10.89 6.47
CA GLY A 62 19.88 -9.96 5.42
C GLY A 62 18.99 -10.56 4.35
N VAL A 63 18.40 -9.66 3.57
CA VAL A 63 17.54 -9.95 2.44
C VAL A 63 17.97 -9.08 1.27
N GLY A 64 18.22 -9.71 0.13
CA GLY A 64 18.67 -9.03 -1.08
C GLY A 64 17.82 -9.43 -2.27
N PRO A 65 17.05 -8.50 -2.86
CA PRO A 65 16.37 -8.78 -4.11
C PRO A 65 17.32 -8.79 -5.30
N GLY A 66 16.95 -9.54 -6.32
CA GLY A 66 17.54 -9.49 -7.64
C GLY A 66 16.45 -9.15 -8.65
N TYR A 67 16.79 -8.31 -9.60
CA TYR A 67 15.88 -7.84 -10.63
C TYR A 67 16.20 -8.52 -11.97
N ASP A 68 15.16 -8.74 -12.78
CA ASP A 68 15.37 -9.14 -14.17
C ASP A 68 15.87 -7.96 -15.03
N PRO A 69 16.23 -8.16 -16.31
CA PRO A 69 16.62 -7.06 -17.18
C PRO A 69 15.54 -5.98 -17.34
N LEU A 70 14.29 -6.28 -16.98
CA LEU A 70 13.18 -5.34 -16.90
C LEU A 70 13.02 -4.72 -15.51
N GLY A 71 14.00 -4.78 -14.59
CA GLY A 71 13.90 -4.11 -13.28
C GLY A 71 12.77 -4.65 -12.39
N ARG A 72 12.12 -5.75 -12.78
CA ARG A 72 11.07 -6.40 -11.99
C ARG A 72 11.73 -7.35 -11.00
N LEU A 73 11.16 -7.49 -9.81
CA LEU A 73 11.67 -8.40 -8.79
C LEU A 73 11.63 -9.84 -9.32
N ALA A 74 12.79 -10.43 -9.59
CA ALA A 74 12.90 -11.80 -10.12
C ALA A 74 13.36 -12.79 -9.06
N PHE A 75 14.01 -12.28 -8.02
CA PHE A 75 14.66 -13.07 -6.99
C PHE A 75 14.60 -12.33 -5.65
N LEU A 76 14.40 -13.06 -4.55
CA LEU A 76 14.56 -12.54 -3.21
C LEU A 76 15.38 -13.53 -2.38
N GLY A 77 16.68 -13.24 -2.27
CA GLY A 77 17.64 -14.06 -1.56
C GLY A 77 17.70 -13.72 -0.08
N ARG A 78 17.84 -14.74 0.75
CA ARG A 78 18.02 -14.59 2.21
C ARG A 78 19.31 -15.29 2.61
N TYR A 79 19.97 -14.80 3.67
CA TYR A 79 21.31 -15.26 4.06
C TYR A 79 21.43 -16.77 4.33
N THR A 80 20.32 -17.44 4.63
CA THR A 80 20.23 -18.88 4.93
C THR A 80 20.05 -19.76 3.68
N ALA A 81 20.39 -19.24 2.50
CA ALA A 81 20.36 -19.92 1.20
C ALA A 81 18.97 -20.40 0.74
N HIS A 82 17.89 -19.90 1.35
CA HIS A 82 16.53 -20.02 0.83
C HIS A 82 16.15 -18.75 0.05
N ALA A 83 15.37 -18.92 -1.00
CA ALA A 83 15.06 -17.83 -1.92
C ALA A 83 13.70 -17.97 -2.58
N THR A 84 13.10 -16.82 -2.82
CA THR A 84 11.91 -16.68 -3.68
C THR A 84 12.38 -16.38 -5.09
N HIS A 85 11.84 -17.05 -6.10
CA HIS A 85 11.98 -16.67 -7.49
C HIS A 85 10.62 -16.30 -8.06
N ILE A 86 10.58 -15.24 -8.86
CA ILE A 86 9.36 -14.73 -9.47
C ILE A 86 9.59 -14.67 -10.97
N THR A 87 8.61 -15.17 -11.72
CA THR A 87 8.59 -15.11 -13.17
C THR A 87 7.34 -14.39 -13.63
N TYR A 88 7.45 -13.75 -14.79
CA TYR A 88 6.39 -12.94 -15.36
C TYR A 88 5.99 -13.47 -16.74
N ASP A 89 4.74 -13.21 -17.14
CA ASP A 89 4.31 -13.39 -18.52
C ASP A 89 4.70 -12.17 -19.38
N ALA A 90 4.31 -12.20 -20.66
CA ALA A 90 4.61 -11.12 -21.61
C ALA A 90 3.81 -9.83 -21.35
N ALA A 91 2.86 -9.85 -20.42
CA ALA A 91 2.04 -8.69 -20.03
C ALA A 91 2.42 -8.17 -18.64
N ASP A 92 3.65 -8.47 -18.17
CA ASP A 92 4.20 -8.07 -16.87
C ASP A 92 3.44 -8.57 -15.65
N ARG A 93 2.63 -9.63 -15.78
CA ARG A 93 1.92 -10.26 -14.67
C ARG A 93 2.74 -11.42 -14.11
N ILE A 94 2.69 -11.61 -12.79
CA ILE A 94 3.35 -12.75 -12.13
C ILE A 94 2.78 -14.05 -12.69
N LYS A 95 3.61 -14.81 -13.41
CA LYS A 95 3.26 -16.12 -14.01
C LYS A 95 3.62 -17.29 -13.10
N GLY A 96 4.61 -17.11 -12.24
CA GLY A 96 4.98 -18.14 -11.28
C GLY A 96 5.85 -17.61 -10.16
N ILE A 97 5.71 -18.24 -9.00
CA ILE A 97 6.54 -18.00 -7.82
C ILE A 97 7.10 -19.35 -7.40
N SER A 98 8.38 -19.44 -7.08
CA SER A 98 8.94 -20.64 -6.44
C SER A 98 9.72 -20.28 -5.19
N GLU A 99 9.43 -20.99 -4.11
CA GLU A 99 10.14 -20.88 -2.83
C GLU A 99 11.01 -22.12 -2.66
N GLY A 100 12.32 -21.90 -2.63
CA GLY A 100 13.30 -22.93 -2.30
C GLY A 100 13.74 -22.77 -0.86
N PHE A 101 13.57 -23.80 -0.04
CA PHE A 101 13.96 -23.84 1.37
C PHE A 101 15.29 -24.55 1.59
N ALA A 102 15.90 -24.34 2.75
CA ALA A 102 17.16 -24.98 3.08
C ALA A 102 17.05 -26.51 3.05
N GLY A 103 17.86 -27.14 2.19
CA GLY A 103 17.87 -28.58 1.97
C GLY A 103 16.76 -29.11 1.05
N GLY A 104 16.00 -28.23 0.38
CA GLY A 104 14.96 -28.58 -0.60
C GLY A 104 13.68 -29.18 -0.01
N VAL A 105 13.60 -29.30 1.32
CA VAL A 105 12.46 -29.92 2.00
C VAL A 105 11.32 -28.90 2.10
N GLY A 106 10.24 -29.22 1.40
CA GLY A 106 9.02 -28.43 1.42
C GLY A 106 8.97 -27.32 0.37
N ASP A 107 9.93 -27.30 -0.56
CA ASP A 107 9.96 -26.41 -1.72
C ASP A 107 8.61 -26.44 -2.44
N VAL A 108 8.22 -25.28 -2.95
CA VAL A 108 6.93 -25.10 -3.59
C VAL A 108 7.07 -24.18 -4.79
N ALA A 109 6.37 -24.52 -5.86
CA ALA A 109 6.26 -23.70 -7.05
C ALA A 109 4.79 -23.49 -7.37
N TRP A 110 4.38 -22.23 -7.47
CA TRP A 110 3.09 -21.80 -7.96
C TRP A 110 3.16 -21.37 -9.41
N THR A 111 2.12 -21.70 -10.17
CA THR A 111 1.88 -21.16 -11.50
C THR A 111 0.53 -20.49 -11.58
N PHE A 112 0.45 -19.39 -12.32
CA PHE A 112 -0.73 -18.56 -12.45
C PHE A 112 -1.10 -18.38 -13.92
N GLY A 113 -2.36 -18.66 -14.25
CA GLY A 113 -2.95 -18.39 -15.54
C GLY A 113 -3.99 -17.29 -15.43
N TYR A 114 -4.05 -16.42 -16.43
CA TYR A 114 -4.94 -15.27 -16.45
C TYR A 114 -5.90 -15.33 -17.64
N THR A 115 -7.08 -14.74 -17.48
CA THR A 115 -8.00 -14.45 -18.58
C THR A 115 -7.42 -13.33 -19.47
N ALA A 116 -8.06 -13.11 -20.62
CA ALA A 116 -7.72 -12.00 -21.51
C ALA A 116 -7.87 -10.64 -20.80
N ASP A 117 -8.84 -10.51 -19.89
CA ASP A 117 -9.13 -9.29 -19.14
C ASP A 117 -8.24 -9.12 -17.87
N GLY A 118 -7.25 -10.00 -17.68
CA GLY A 118 -6.28 -9.87 -16.58
C GLY A 118 -6.69 -10.50 -15.26
N GLN A 119 -7.83 -11.18 -15.21
CA GLN A 119 -8.31 -11.88 -14.01
C GLN A 119 -7.57 -13.20 -13.81
N LEU A 120 -7.29 -13.60 -12.58
CA LEU A 120 -6.72 -14.91 -12.29
C LEU A 120 -7.72 -16.00 -12.68
N ALA A 121 -7.39 -16.75 -13.73
CA ALA A 121 -8.24 -17.84 -14.25
C ALA A 121 -7.94 -19.17 -13.56
N ASN A 122 -6.67 -19.40 -13.22
CA ASN A 122 -6.23 -20.60 -12.52
C ASN A 122 -4.96 -20.31 -11.73
N SER A 123 -4.82 -21.03 -10.61
CA SER A 123 -3.57 -21.16 -9.90
C SER A 123 -3.33 -22.65 -9.60
N SER A 124 -2.08 -23.06 -9.59
CA SER A 124 -1.69 -24.40 -9.15
C SER A 124 -0.39 -24.33 -8.38
N ALA A 125 -0.21 -25.24 -7.43
CA ALA A 125 1.00 -25.38 -6.63
C ALA A 125 1.59 -26.79 -6.83
N SER A 126 2.91 -26.93 -6.75
CA SER A 126 3.59 -28.23 -6.77
C SER A 126 3.30 -29.09 -5.52
N THR A 127 2.69 -28.51 -4.49
CA THR A 127 2.30 -29.17 -3.26
C THR A 127 1.07 -28.50 -2.65
N ALA A 128 0.17 -29.29 -2.08
CA ALA A 128 -1.00 -28.79 -1.37
C ALA A 128 -0.67 -28.24 0.04
N ARG A 129 0.62 -28.16 0.41
CA ARG A 129 1.07 -27.71 1.74
C ARG A 129 0.50 -26.34 2.11
N PHE A 130 0.37 -25.44 1.15
CA PHE A 130 -0.09 -24.05 1.35
C PHE A 130 -1.53 -23.83 0.87
N ASP A 131 -2.17 -24.87 0.32
CA ASP A 131 -3.56 -24.78 -0.15
C ASP A 131 -4.49 -24.77 1.04
N TRP A 132 -5.56 -23.98 0.96
CA TRP A 132 -6.64 -24.00 1.94
C TRP A 132 -7.21 -25.41 2.10
N THR A 133 -6.94 -26.02 3.26
CA THR A 133 -7.52 -27.29 3.67
C THR A 133 -8.73 -26.96 4.54
N SER A 134 -9.94 -27.04 4.01
CA SER A 134 -11.18 -26.69 4.71
C SER A 134 -11.21 -27.24 6.15
N GLY A 135 -11.15 -26.33 7.12
CA GLY A 135 -11.08 -26.64 8.55
C GLY A 135 -11.24 -25.44 9.48
N GLY A 136 -11.00 -24.21 9.00
CA GLY A 136 -11.37 -22.96 9.68
C GLY A 136 -12.80 -22.50 9.34
N PRO A 137 -13.33 -21.47 10.04
CA PRO A 137 -14.64 -20.91 9.72
C PRO A 137 -14.62 -20.44 8.26
N ALA A 138 -15.46 -21.05 7.42
CA ALA A 138 -15.75 -20.50 6.11
C ALA A 138 -16.34 -19.10 6.29
N THR A 139 -16.07 -18.21 5.32
CA THR A 139 -16.73 -16.91 5.23
C THR A 139 -18.23 -17.12 5.44
N VAL A 140 -18.81 -16.45 6.43
CA VAL A 140 -20.23 -16.63 6.74
C VAL A 140 -21.00 -15.79 5.72
N ASN A 141 -21.82 -16.45 4.89
CA ASN A 141 -22.78 -15.74 4.05
C ASN A 141 -23.84 -15.10 4.95
N ASN A 142 -23.58 -13.87 5.37
CA ASN A 142 -24.51 -13.09 6.18
C ASN A 142 -25.66 -12.59 5.30
N ALA A 143 -26.87 -12.53 5.87
CA ALA A 143 -27.97 -11.80 5.28
C ALA A 143 -27.74 -10.30 5.51
N TYR A 144 -27.96 -9.48 4.48
CA TYR A 144 -27.75 -8.03 4.54
C TYR A 144 -29.05 -7.25 4.45
N ASP A 145 -29.11 -6.09 5.09
CA ASP A 145 -30.20 -5.14 4.96
C ASP A 145 -30.05 -4.25 3.71
N GLY A 146 -31.02 -3.36 3.48
CA GLY A 146 -31.04 -2.46 2.31
C GLY A 146 -29.93 -1.39 2.29
N LEU A 147 -29.08 -1.33 3.32
CA LEU A 147 -27.90 -0.46 3.42
C LEU A 147 -26.60 -1.28 3.38
N ASN A 148 -26.66 -2.55 2.96
CA ASN A 148 -25.55 -3.51 2.94
C ASN A 148 -24.92 -3.80 4.31
N ARG A 149 -25.68 -3.55 5.38
CA ARG A 149 -25.31 -3.88 6.77
C ARG A 149 -25.74 -5.30 7.09
N ASP A 150 -25.06 -5.95 8.02
CA ASP A 150 -25.45 -7.28 8.50
C ASP A 150 -26.83 -7.18 9.15
N ALA A 151 -27.79 -7.98 8.66
CA ALA A 151 -29.19 -7.89 9.09
C ALA A 151 -29.39 -8.22 10.58
N GLY A 152 -28.45 -8.91 11.20
CA GLY A 152 -28.40 -9.16 12.66
C GLY A 152 -27.51 -8.19 13.44
N GLY A 153 -26.76 -7.32 12.76
CA GLY A 153 -25.84 -6.37 13.35
C GLY A 153 -26.54 -5.11 13.88
N GLN A 154 -25.93 -4.48 14.88
CA GLN A 154 -26.28 -3.16 15.39
C GLN A 154 -25.21 -2.18 14.94
N TYR A 155 -25.64 -0.97 14.57
CA TYR A 155 -24.76 0.04 13.98
C TYR A 155 -24.95 1.40 14.65
N ASP A 156 -23.87 2.19 14.74
CA ASP A 156 -23.95 3.58 15.19
C ASP A 156 -24.45 4.52 14.07
N ALA A 157 -24.50 5.83 14.37
CA ALA A 157 -24.96 6.85 13.43
C ALA A 157 -24.00 7.08 12.24
N ASN A 158 -22.73 6.68 12.38
CA ASN A 158 -21.72 6.74 11.30
C ASN A 158 -21.72 5.45 10.46
N GLY A 159 -22.52 4.45 10.84
CA GLY A 159 -22.59 3.16 10.18
C GLY A 159 -21.49 2.20 10.63
N ASN A 160 -20.82 2.41 11.75
CA ASN A 160 -19.91 1.40 12.25
C ASN A 160 -20.66 0.28 12.95
N LEU A 161 -20.22 -0.96 12.78
CA LEU A 161 -20.79 -2.12 13.46
C LEU A 161 -20.50 -2.04 14.96
N VAL A 162 -21.50 -1.74 15.79
CA VAL A 162 -21.34 -1.71 17.27
C VAL A 162 -21.63 -3.05 17.92
N SER A 163 -22.34 -3.95 17.25
CA SER A 163 -22.46 -5.35 17.71
C SER A 163 -22.89 -6.28 16.59
N ASP A 164 -22.33 -7.49 16.53
CA ASP A 164 -22.80 -8.57 15.64
C ASP A 164 -23.68 -9.61 16.36
N GLY A 165 -24.12 -9.30 17.59
CA GLY A 165 -24.85 -10.20 18.47
C GLY A 165 -23.96 -11.07 19.37
N THR A 166 -22.66 -11.18 19.08
CA THR A 166 -21.66 -11.89 19.91
C THR A 166 -20.56 -10.96 20.40
N ARG A 167 -20.01 -10.16 19.50
CA ARG A 167 -19.01 -9.12 19.72
C ARG A 167 -19.70 -7.77 19.87
N ALA A 168 -19.12 -6.91 20.68
CA ALA A 168 -19.48 -5.51 20.82
C ALA A 168 -18.27 -4.64 20.53
N PHE A 169 -18.46 -3.56 19.78
CA PHE A 169 -17.39 -2.69 19.30
C PHE A 169 -17.66 -1.24 19.69
N ALA A 170 -16.60 -0.46 19.90
CA ALA A 170 -16.71 0.98 20.13
C ALA A 170 -15.65 1.74 19.32
N TYR A 171 -16.00 2.96 18.93
CA TYR A 171 -15.22 3.81 18.02
C TYR A 171 -14.97 5.17 18.65
N ASP A 172 -13.88 5.83 18.24
CA ASP A 172 -13.59 7.22 18.60
C ASP A 172 -14.25 8.23 17.64
N GLY A 173 -14.05 9.52 17.93
CA GLY A 173 -14.59 10.61 17.11
C GLY A 173 -14.00 10.69 15.70
N ASP A 174 -12.89 9.99 15.42
CA ASP A 174 -12.25 9.90 14.11
C ASP A 174 -12.65 8.60 13.37
N ASN A 175 -13.71 7.92 13.83
CA ASN A 175 -14.23 6.69 13.23
C ASN A 175 -13.30 5.47 13.32
N ARG A 176 -12.34 5.47 14.26
CA ARG A 176 -11.40 4.36 14.45
C ARG A 176 -11.88 3.42 15.56
N LEU A 177 -11.73 2.11 15.36
CA LEU A 177 -12.09 1.12 16.39
C LEU A 177 -11.20 1.27 17.62
N VAL A 178 -11.77 1.55 18.78
CA VAL A 178 -11.02 1.68 20.05
C VAL A 178 -11.24 0.53 21.02
N SER A 179 -12.29 -0.28 20.84
CA SER A 179 -12.47 -1.49 21.66
C SER A 179 -13.31 -2.56 21.00
N GLU A 180 -13.03 -3.81 21.36
CA GLU A 180 -13.92 -4.97 21.15
C GLU A 180 -14.13 -5.71 22.48
N SER A 181 -15.34 -6.18 22.71
CA SER A 181 -15.70 -7.11 23.78
C SER A 181 -16.45 -8.30 23.20
N ALA A 182 -15.90 -9.51 23.40
CA ALA A 182 -16.49 -10.79 22.99
C ALA A 182 -16.29 -11.85 24.09
N PRO A 183 -16.99 -13.00 24.03
CA PRO A 183 -16.68 -14.12 24.93
C PRO A 183 -15.19 -14.52 24.83
N GLY A 184 -14.44 -14.27 25.91
CA GLY A 184 -13.01 -14.57 25.98
C GLY A 184 -12.08 -13.55 25.33
N VAL A 185 -12.59 -12.41 24.85
CA VAL A 185 -11.79 -11.33 24.24
C VAL A 185 -12.22 -9.99 24.82
N ALA A 186 -11.29 -9.28 25.44
CA ALA A 186 -11.42 -7.88 25.82
C ALA A 186 -10.26 -7.10 25.19
N MET A 187 -10.53 -6.38 24.11
CA MET A 187 -9.55 -5.63 23.35
C MET A 187 -9.76 -4.12 23.51
N THR A 188 -8.68 -3.38 23.70
CA THR A 188 -8.63 -1.93 23.52
C THR A 188 -7.47 -1.53 22.64
N LEU A 189 -7.69 -0.53 21.80
CA LEU A 189 -6.73 -0.01 20.83
C LEU A 189 -6.47 1.47 21.11
N ALA A 190 -5.22 1.90 20.91
CA ALA A 190 -4.87 3.31 20.94
C ALA A 190 -4.07 3.67 19.69
N TYR A 191 -4.31 4.87 19.18
CA TYR A 191 -3.70 5.40 17.97
C TYR A 191 -2.77 6.56 18.29
N ASP A 192 -1.74 6.72 17.48
CA ASP A 192 -0.91 7.92 17.54
C ASP A 192 -1.62 9.11 16.86
N PRO A 193 -1.10 10.34 17.01
CA PRO A 193 -1.70 11.52 16.37
C PRO A 193 -1.76 11.48 14.84
N THR A 194 -1.07 10.54 14.18
CA THR A 194 -1.12 10.34 12.72
C THR A 194 -2.13 9.26 12.31
N GLY A 195 -2.83 8.66 13.28
CA GLY A 195 -3.83 7.63 13.05
C GLY A 195 -3.27 6.21 12.93
N ARG A 196 -1.97 5.99 13.15
CA ARG A 196 -1.39 4.64 13.17
C ARG A 196 -1.66 3.97 14.50
N LEU A 197 -1.82 2.65 14.48
CA LEU A 197 -2.01 1.87 15.70
C LEU A 197 -0.76 1.98 16.58
N GLN A 198 -0.90 2.54 17.79
CA GLN A 198 0.20 2.74 18.73
C GLN A 198 0.22 1.70 19.85
N ARG A 199 -0.94 1.15 20.21
CA ARG A 199 -1.07 0.18 21.30
C ARG A 199 -2.23 -0.79 21.03
N THR A 200 -1.99 -2.06 21.30
CA THR A 200 -3.03 -3.09 21.44
C THR A 200 -3.01 -3.61 22.87
N THR A 201 -4.17 -3.67 23.52
CA THR A 201 -4.31 -4.38 24.80
C THR A 201 -5.39 -5.43 24.64
N VAL A 202 -5.04 -6.71 24.72
CA VAL A 202 -6.02 -7.81 24.60
C VAL A 202 -5.93 -8.70 25.82
N ASN A 203 -7.05 -8.90 26.52
CA ASN A 203 -7.13 -9.71 27.75
C ASN A 203 -6.09 -9.33 28.81
N GLY A 204 -5.77 -8.03 28.89
CA GLY A 204 -4.75 -7.48 29.79
C GLY A 204 -3.30 -7.55 29.27
N ALA A 205 -3.03 -8.27 28.18
CA ALA A 205 -1.73 -8.27 27.53
C ALA A 205 -1.56 -7.03 26.66
N VAL A 206 -0.53 -6.25 26.93
CA VAL A 206 -0.23 -5.00 26.22
C VAL A 206 0.87 -5.24 25.20
N THR A 207 0.69 -4.68 24.01
CA THR A 207 1.74 -4.49 23.02
C THR A 207 1.76 -3.03 22.58
N GLN A 208 2.91 -2.39 22.69
CA GLN A 208 3.16 -1.04 22.18
C GLN A 208 3.89 -1.14 20.84
N LEU A 209 3.53 -0.27 19.90
CA LEU A 209 3.97 -0.31 18.51
C LEU A 209 4.79 0.95 18.18
N VAL A 210 6.00 0.76 17.66
CA VAL A 210 6.90 1.83 17.20
C VAL A 210 7.17 1.65 15.72
N TRP A 211 7.05 2.74 14.97
CA TRP A 211 6.98 2.76 13.52
C TRP A 211 8.20 3.47 12.91
N ASP A 212 8.44 3.16 11.64
CA ASP A 212 9.32 3.86 10.71
C ASP A 212 8.49 4.25 9.50
N GLY A 213 8.00 5.49 9.47
CA GLY A 213 6.93 5.87 8.54
C GLY A 213 5.71 4.95 8.74
N ASP A 214 5.20 4.34 7.67
CA ASP A 214 4.04 3.44 7.78
C ASP A 214 4.42 1.96 8.03
N ALA A 215 5.71 1.66 8.24
CA ALA A 215 6.20 0.32 8.51
C ALA A 215 6.39 0.08 10.02
N LEU A 216 5.71 -0.92 10.59
CA LEU A 216 5.89 -1.27 12.01
C LEU A 216 7.31 -1.79 12.20
N ALA A 217 8.10 -1.10 13.02
CA ALA A 217 9.52 -1.40 13.23
C ALA A 217 9.75 -2.26 14.48
N VAL A 218 9.05 -1.98 15.58
CA VAL A 218 9.29 -2.62 16.88
C VAL A 218 7.99 -2.83 17.66
N GLU A 219 7.91 -3.96 18.36
CA GLU A 219 6.92 -4.23 19.40
C GLU A 219 7.57 -4.23 20.78
N TYR A 220 6.91 -3.59 21.75
CA TYR A 220 7.27 -3.62 23.16
C TYR A 220 6.12 -4.17 24.02
N ASP A 221 6.44 -4.74 25.18
CA ASP A 221 5.44 -5.07 26.20
C ASP A 221 5.05 -3.84 27.07
N ASP A 222 4.29 -4.06 28.14
CA ASP A 222 3.88 -2.97 29.05
C ASP A 222 5.04 -2.39 29.87
N ASN A 223 6.15 -3.11 30.00
CA ASN A 223 7.34 -2.71 30.75
C ASN A 223 8.45 -2.18 29.83
N ASP A 224 8.11 -1.83 28.60
CA ASP A 224 9.04 -1.34 27.58
C ASP A 224 10.16 -2.35 27.24
N ALA A 225 9.91 -3.66 27.43
CA ALA A 225 10.78 -4.71 26.95
C ALA A 225 10.47 -5.04 25.49
N ILE A 226 11.52 -5.20 24.67
CA ILE A 226 11.36 -5.51 23.24
C ILE A 226 10.80 -6.92 23.08
N LEU A 227 9.63 -7.00 22.45
CA LEU A 227 9.00 -8.25 22.04
C LEU A 227 9.47 -8.67 20.67
N ARG A 228 9.49 -7.75 19.69
CA ARG A 228 9.87 -8.07 18.30
C ARG A 228 10.45 -6.86 17.59
N ARG A 229 11.26 -7.14 16.57
CA ARG A 229 11.68 -6.13 15.58
C ARG A 229 11.52 -6.65 14.17
N TYR A 230 11.16 -5.76 13.25
CA TYR A 230 10.79 -6.09 11.88
C TYR A 230 11.72 -5.42 10.88
N ILE A 231 12.06 -6.15 9.82
CA ILE A 231 12.72 -5.60 8.63
C ILE A 231 11.72 -5.66 7.49
N HIS A 232 11.56 -4.54 6.80
CA HIS A 232 10.70 -4.39 5.63
C HIS A 232 11.53 -4.20 4.37
N GLY A 233 10.99 -4.67 3.25
CA GLY A 233 11.46 -4.33 1.92
C GLY A 233 10.92 -2.97 1.45
N PRO A 234 11.36 -2.52 0.27
CA PRO A 234 10.80 -1.31 -0.35
C PRO A 234 9.31 -1.52 -0.70
N GLY A 235 8.55 -0.42 -0.65
CA GLY A 235 7.11 -0.42 -0.93
C GLY A 235 6.25 -0.48 0.32
N VAL A 236 4.94 -0.63 0.11
CA VAL A 236 3.93 -0.68 1.16
C VAL A 236 3.65 -2.14 1.51
N ASP A 237 3.44 -2.44 2.80
CA ASP A 237 3.06 -3.76 3.31
C ASP A 237 3.95 -4.92 2.84
N ASN A 238 5.27 -4.67 2.83
CA ASN A 238 6.28 -5.61 2.36
C ASN A 238 7.23 -6.09 3.49
N PRO A 239 6.72 -6.78 4.54
CA PRO A 239 7.55 -7.25 5.64
C PRO A 239 8.40 -8.46 5.20
N TYR A 240 9.72 -8.38 5.41
CA TYR A 240 10.65 -9.42 5.00
C TYR A 240 10.95 -10.44 6.09
N LEU A 241 11.15 -9.97 7.32
CA LEU A 241 11.46 -10.85 8.45
C LEU A 241 11.17 -10.15 9.78
N TRP A 242 11.18 -10.94 10.86
CA TRP A 242 11.22 -10.42 12.22
C TRP A 242 12.20 -11.19 13.11
N PHE A 243 12.50 -10.60 14.27
CA PHE A 243 13.24 -11.21 15.36
C PHE A 243 12.35 -11.30 16.60
N GLU A 244 12.48 -12.36 17.38
CA GLU A 244 11.84 -12.48 18.70
C GLU A 244 12.77 -11.92 19.80
N GLY A 245 12.28 -11.00 20.61
CA GLY A 245 13.03 -10.36 21.67
C GLY A 245 14.07 -9.33 21.17
N PRO A 246 15.02 -8.94 22.04
CA PRO A 246 15.94 -7.84 21.77
C PRO A 246 17.17 -8.23 20.93
N ILE A 247 17.37 -9.51 20.59
CA ILE A 247 18.59 -9.99 19.93
C ILE A 247 18.40 -10.06 18.41
N MET A 248 19.29 -9.39 17.68
CA MET A 248 19.34 -9.37 16.21
C MET A 248 20.64 -10.01 15.69
N ASP A 249 20.71 -11.34 15.75
CA ASP A 249 21.84 -12.11 15.23
C ASP A 249 21.37 -13.21 14.27
N GLY A 250 22.32 -13.95 13.69
CA GLY A 250 22.05 -15.01 12.73
C GLY A 250 21.24 -16.21 13.26
N THR A 251 20.99 -16.32 14.57
CA THR A 251 20.29 -17.47 15.17
C THR A 251 18.81 -17.23 15.40
N ASN A 252 18.37 -15.97 15.33
CA ASN A 252 17.03 -15.56 15.71
C ASN A 252 16.10 -15.02 14.61
N PRO A 253 16.49 -14.83 13.32
CA PRO A 253 15.55 -14.29 12.36
C PRO A 253 14.44 -15.31 12.04
N ARG A 254 13.29 -14.78 11.65
CA ARG A 254 12.18 -15.51 11.05
C ARG A 254 11.82 -14.84 9.73
N TYR A 255 12.14 -15.49 8.62
CA TYR A 255 11.93 -14.88 7.31
C TYR A 255 10.54 -15.18 6.80
N LEU A 256 9.79 -14.12 6.51
CA LEU A 256 8.42 -14.22 6.03
C LEU A 256 8.39 -14.69 4.57
N ILE A 257 7.39 -15.52 4.26
CA ILE A 257 7.12 -16.05 2.93
C ILE A 257 5.77 -15.48 2.50
N ALA A 258 5.76 -14.77 1.37
CA ALA A 258 4.57 -14.10 0.85
C ALA A 258 4.06 -14.78 -0.43
N ASP A 259 2.75 -14.75 -0.63
CA ASP A 259 2.14 -15.15 -1.90
C ASP A 259 2.15 -14.02 -2.95
N ARG A 260 1.48 -14.25 -4.09
CA ARG A 260 1.36 -13.28 -5.19
C ARG A 260 0.76 -11.93 -4.75
N GLN A 261 -0.12 -11.91 -3.75
CA GLN A 261 -0.81 -10.71 -3.27
C GLN A 261 -0.08 -10.04 -2.09
N GLY A 262 1.04 -10.61 -1.64
CA GLY A 262 1.75 -10.16 -0.46
C GLY A 262 1.23 -10.77 0.85
N SER A 263 0.31 -11.74 0.80
CA SER A 263 -0.16 -12.41 2.02
C SER A 263 0.92 -13.32 2.59
N ILE A 264 1.18 -13.22 3.88
CA ILE A 264 2.17 -14.05 4.56
C ILE A 264 1.63 -15.46 4.76
N ILE A 265 2.06 -16.39 3.91
CA ILE A 265 1.65 -17.81 3.92
C ILE A 265 2.57 -18.69 4.77
N GLY A 266 3.62 -18.14 5.34
CA GLY A 266 4.47 -18.83 6.30
C GLY A 266 5.75 -18.09 6.64
N TYR A 267 6.65 -18.79 7.33
CA TYR A 267 8.01 -18.30 7.58
C TYR A 267 9.02 -19.43 7.70
N THR A 268 10.31 -19.10 7.51
CA THR A 268 11.43 -19.98 7.86
C THR A 268 12.10 -19.56 9.15
N ASP A 269 12.73 -20.51 9.82
CA ASP A 269 13.64 -20.24 10.94
C ASP A 269 15.01 -19.73 10.46
N SER A 270 15.91 -19.53 11.41
CA SER A 270 17.29 -19.10 11.20
C SER A 270 18.16 -20.11 10.46
N THR A 271 17.66 -21.31 10.16
CA THR A 271 18.32 -22.32 9.34
C THR A 271 17.74 -22.40 7.93
N GLY A 272 16.78 -21.53 7.59
CA GLY A 272 16.11 -21.51 6.29
C GLY A 272 15.08 -22.63 6.10
N LYS A 273 14.70 -23.33 7.17
CA LYS A 273 13.67 -24.39 7.15
C LYS A 273 12.33 -23.83 7.61
N VAL A 274 11.23 -24.37 7.09
CA VAL A 274 9.86 -24.00 7.52
C VAL A 274 9.49 -24.86 8.74
N PRO A 275 9.33 -24.29 9.95
CA PRO A 275 8.98 -25.05 11.14
C PRO A 275 7.58 -25.69 11.05
N ALA A 276 7.33 -26.67 11.91
CA ALA A 276 5.98 -27.21 12.08
C ALA A 276 5.04 -26.11 12.61
N GLY A 277 3.86 -25.95 11.98
CA GLY A 277 2.91 -24.89 12.35
C GLY A 277 3.26 -23.49 11.83
N ALA A 278 4.31 -23.33 11.03
CA ALA A 278 4.73 -22.06 10.43
C ALA A 278 4.13 -21.82 9.03
N VAL A 279 3.09 -22.58 8.65
CA VAL A 279 2.36 -22.41 7.39
C VAL A 279 0.98 -21.89 7.71
N TYR A 280 0.54 -20.91 6.95
CA TYR A 280 -0.74 -20.23 7.10
C TYR A 280 -1.50 -20.31 5.81
N ARG A 281 -2.72 -20.80 5.90
CA ARG A 281 -3.60 -20.97 4.75
C ARG A 281 -4.77 -20.05 4.93
N TYR A 282 -5.13 -19.34 3.88
CA TYR A 282 -6.22 -18.38 3.89
C TYR A 282 -7.35 -18.89 3.00
N ASP A 283 -8.58 -18.58 3.39
CA ASP A 283 -9.67 -18.56 2.41
C ASP A 283 -9.55 -17.36 1.46
N ALA A 284 -10.51 -17.20 0.54
CA ALA A 284 -10.48 -16.12 -0.45
C ALA A 284 -10.52 -14.72 0.17
N TYR A 285 -11.08 -14.57 1.37
CA TYR A 285 -11.23 -13.30 2.09
C TYR A 285 -10.17 -13.10 3.17
N GLY A 286 -9.18 -14.00 3.27
CA GLY A 286 -8.06 -13.85 4.19
C GLY A 286 -8.28 -14.44 5.57
N ALA A 287 -9.32 -15.25 5.79
CA ALA A 287 -9.52 -15.94 7.07
C ALA A 287 -8.51 -17.09 7.18
N PRO A 288 -7.61 -17.08 8.19
CA PRO A 288 -6.60 -18.12 8.31
C PRO A 288 -7.14 -19.39 8.97
N ASP A 289 -6.53 -20.52 8.66
CA ASP A 289 -6.78 -21.81 9.32
C ASP A 289 -6.29 -21.78 10.78
N ALA A 290 -5.29 -20.95 11.07
CA ALA A 290 -4.78 -20.67 12.40
C ALA A 290 -4.44 -19.19 12.59
N TRP A 291 -5.00 -18.59 13.64
CA TRP A 291 -4.75 -17.18 13.99
C TRP A 291 -3.41 -16.97 14.72
N ALA A 292 -2.95 -17.96 15.48
CA ALA A 292 -1.67 -17.88 16.20
C ALA A 292 -0.47 -17.79 15.23
N GLY A 293 0.52 -16.94 15.54
CA GLY A 293 1.74 -16.77 14.75
C GLY A 293 2.16 -15.31 14.55
N PRO A 294 2.81 -14.96 13.42
CA PRO A 294 3.35 -13.61 13.20
C PRO A 294 2.26 -12.56 13.13
N ARG A 295 2.66 -11.30 13.39
CA ARG A 295 1.77 -10.14 13.30
C ARG A 295 1.32 -9.86 11.87
N PHE A 296 2.23 -9.97 10.90
CA PHE A 296 1.91 -9.71 9.49
C PHE A 296 1.32 -10.94 8.81
N ARG A 297 0.20 -10.75 8.10
CA ARG A 297 -0.66 -11.83 7.61
C ARG A 297 -1.21 -11.55 6.21
N TYR A 298 -2.52 -11.62 6.02
CA TYR A 298 -3.21 -11.43 4.76
C TYR A 298 -2.88 -10.07 4.16
N THR A 299 -2.47 -10.06 2.88
CA THR A 299 -1.95 -8.91 2.12
C THR A 299 -0.96 -8.04 2.90
N GLY A 300 -0.10 -8.66 3.72
CA GLY A 300 0.92 -7.97 4.50
C GLY A 300 0.40 -7.12 5.67
N GLN A 301 -0.88 -7.21 6.03
CA GLN A 301 -1.47 -6.38 7.08
C GLN A 301 -1.23 -6.92 8.49
N ILE A 302 -1.35 -6.04 9.48
CA ILE A 302 -1.25 -6.38 10.89
C ILE A 302 -2.50 -7.12 11.34
N ALA A 303 -2.33 -8.34 11.82
CA ALA A 303 -3.35 -9.10 12.51
C ALA A 303 -3.38 -8.75 13.99
N ILE A 304 -4.58 -8.83 14.56
CA ILE A 304 -4.82 -8.92 16.00
C ILE A 304 -5.46 -10.30 16.23
N PRO A 305 -4.63 -11.35 16.39
CA PRO A 305 -5.10 -12.74 16.37
C PRO A 305 -6.20 -13.07 17.36
N GLU A 306 -6.15 -12.46 18.54
CA GLU A 306 -7.11 -12.67 19.63
C GLU A 306 -8.49 -12.14 19.26
N ALA A 307 -8.55 -11.01 18.54
CA ALA A 307 -9.78 -10.38 18.03
C ALA A 307 -10.22 -10.96 16.67
N ARG A 308 -9.34 -11.70 16.00
CA ARG A 308 -9.56 -12.24 14.65
C ARG A 308 -9.83 -11.12 13.62
N LEU A 309 -9.13 -10.01 13.78
CA LEU A 309 -9.22 -8.82 12.92
C LEU A 309 -7.88 -8.50 12.26
N TYR A 310 -7.94 -7.80 11.13
CA TYR A 310 -6.78 -7.14 10.53
C TYR A 310 -6.92 -5.62 10.60
N SER A 311 -5.83 -4.95 10.94
CA SER A 311 -5.72 -3.50 10.91
C SER A 311 -5.22 -3.04 9.54
N TYR A 312 -6.13 -2.60 8.68
CA TYR A 312 -5.85 -1.98 7.38
C TYR A 312 -5.68 -0.46 7.53
N LYS A 313 -4.93 -0.06 8.56
CA LYS A 313 -4.64 1.34 8.92
C LYS A 313 -5.92 2.14 9.22
N ALA A 314 -6.61 2.66 8.21
CA ALA A 314 -7.84 3.44 8.34
C ALA A 314 -9.05 2.61 8.81
N ARG A 315 -9.08 1.31 8.50
CA ARG A 315 -10.22 0.43 8.82
C ARG A 315 -9.79 -0.89 9.46
N MET A 316 -10.69 -1.48 10.24
CA MET A 316 -10.58 -2.82 10.77
C MET A 316 -11.35 -3.78 9.87
N TYR A 317 -10.63 -4.75 9.33
CA TYR A 317 -11.15 -5.76 8.42
C TYR A 317 -11.43 -7.05 9.20
N ASP A 318 -12.64 -7.57 9.05
CA ASP A 318 -13.04 -8.88 9.51
C ASP A 318 -13.04 -9.87 8.34
N PRO A 319 -12.05 -10.76 8.25
CA PRO A 319 -11.97 -11.71 7.15
C PRO A 319 -12.98 -12.86 7.26
N ILE A 320 -13.55 -13.11 8.44
CA ILE A 320 -14.58 -14.14 8.64
C ILE A 320 -15.91 -13.66 8.08
N ALA A 321 -16.19 -12.36 8.24
CA ALA A 321 -17.33 -11.69 7.60
C ALA A 321 -17.02 -11.24 6.17
N GLY A 322 -15.74 -11.19 5.77
CA GLY A 322 -15.29 -10.75 4.45
C GLY A 322 -15.46 -9.25 4.20
N ARG A 323 -15.43 -8.42 5.25
CA ARG A 323 -15.79 -6.98 5.17
C ARG A 323 -15.13 -6.11 6.23
N PHE A 324 -15.17 -4.80 6.04
CA PHE A 324 -14.76 -3.85 7.06
C PHE A 324 -15.84 -3.66 8.14
N LEU A 325 -15.41 -3.40 9.38
CA LEU A 325 -16.30 -3.09 10.51
C LEU A 325 -16.81 -1.64 10.50
N GLN A 326 -16.14 -0.78 9.76
CA GLN A 326 -16.51 0.61 9.56
C GLN A 326 -17.02 0.81 8.14
N THR A 327 -17.92 1.76 7.96
CA THR A 327 -18.19 2.33 6.64
C THR A 327 -16.89 2.84 6.03
N ASP A 328 -16.77 2.71 4.72
CA ASP A 328 -15.68 3.32 3.99
C ASP A 328 -15.63 4.83 4.31
N PRO A 329 -14.51 5.37 4.82
CA PRO A 329 -14.36 6.81 5.01
C PRO A 329 -14.61 7.62 3.73
N VAL A 330 -14.54 7.00 2.55
CA VAL A 330 -14.89 7.63 1.26
C VAL A 330 -16.37 7.50 0.88
N GLY A 331 -17.21 6.85 1.69
CA GLY A 331 -18.64 6.71 1.43
C GLY A 331 -18.96 5.85 0.19
N TYR A 332 -20.09 6.13 -0.47
CA TYR A 332 -20.59 5.31 -1.60
C TYR A 332 -19.76 5.46 -2.89
N ASP A 333 -18.69 6.26 -2.82
CA ASP A 333 -17.82 6.56 -3.94
C ASP A 333 -16.84 5.41 -4.24
N SER A 334 -16.63 4.47 -3.29
CA SER A 334 -15.83 3.25 -3.48
C SER A 334 -16.66 2.08 -4.02
N ASP A 335 -17.79 1.80 -3.38
CA ASP A 335 -18.78 0.82 -3.79
C ASP A 335 -20.15 1.26 -3.24
N VAL A 336 -21.25 0.83 -3.86
CA VAL A 336 -22.58 0.93 -3.24
C VAL A 336 -22.64 0.13 -1.93
N ASN A 337 -21.75 -0.84 -1.75
CA ASN A 337 -21.49 -1.51 -0.48
C ASN A 337 -20.32 -0.84 0.28
N LEU A 338 -20.66 0.04 1.24
CA LEU A 338 -19.69 0.75 2.09
C LEU A 338 -18.78 -0.14 2.95
N TYR A 339 -19.07 -1.44 3.01
CA TYR A 339 -18.31 -2.41 3.81
C TYR A 339 -17.50 -3.37 2.94
N ALA A 340 -17.65 -3.32 1.61
CA ALA A 340 -17.01 -4.25 0.69
C ALA A 340 -15.48 -4.14 0.75
N TYR A 341 -14.82 -5.29 0.69
CA TYR A 341 -13.39 -5.36 0.48
C TYR A 341 -13.11 -5.52 -1.02
N VAL A 342 -12.40 -4.54 -1.60
CA VAL A 342 -11.92 -4.51 -3.01
C VAL A 342 -12.97 -4.81 -4.09
N GLY A 343 -14.22 -4.42 -3.86
CA GLY A 343 -15.34 -4.67 -4.79
C GLY A 343 -15.62 -6.16 -5.01
N GLU A 344 -15.52 -6.95 -3.93
CA GLU A 344 -15.77 -8.40 -3.89
C GLU A 344 -14.83 -9.24 -4.78
N ASP A 345 -13.64 -8.69 -5.09
CA ASP A 345 -12.58 -9.36 -5.89
C ASP A 345 -11.24 -9.50 -5.13
N PRO A 346 -11.23 -10.17 -3.96
CA PRO A 346 -10.06 -10.30 -3.07
C PRO A 346 -8.96 -11.24 -3.59
N VAL A 347 -9.17 -11.86 -4.75
CA VAL A 347 -8.19 -12.72 -5.42
C VAL A 347 -7.26 -11.92 -6.34
N ASN A 348 -7.72 -10.74 -6.79
CA ASN A 348 -7.04 -9.95 -7.82
C ASN A 348 -6.65 -8.55 -7.37
N LYS A 349 -7.13 -8.09 -6.22
CA LYS A 349 -6.97 -6.72 -5.75
C LYS A 349 -6.56 -6.68 -4.28
N THR A 350 -5.89 -5.60 -3.92
CA THR A 350 -5.47 -5.29 -2.55
C THR A 350 -5.88 -3.85 -2.23
N ASP A 351 -6.12 -3.55 -0.95
CA ASP A 351 -6.37 -2.19 -0.45
C ASP A 351 -5.25 -1.79 0.54
N PRO A 352 -4.09 -1.27 0.09
CA PRO A 352 -2.92 -1.07 0.95
C PRO A 352 -3.09 0.00 2.03
N ALA A 353 -3.93 1.02 1.80
CA ALA A 353 -4.07 2.16 2.71
C ALA A 353 -5.53 2.50 3.06
N GLY A 354 -6.50 1.94 2.34
CA GLY A 354 -7.86 2.42 2.31
C GLY A 354 -8.14 3.50 1.25
N THR A 355 -7.14 4.15 0.61
CA THR A 355 -7.25 5.35 -0.31
C THR A 355 -5.94 5.72 -1.12
N ASP A 356 -6.00 6.44 -2.27
CA ASP A 356 -4.92 6.97 -3.19
C ASP A 356 -4.88 8.50 -3.62
N ALA A 357 -5.86 9.37 -3.31
CA ALA A 357 -5.78 10.85 -3.52
C ALA A 357 -6.55 11.64 -2.44
N LEU A 358 -6.43 12.96 -2.31
CA LEU A 358 -7.11 13.73 -1.24
C LEU A 358 -8.07 14.79 -1.81
N TRP A 359 -9.33 14.78 -1.39
CA TRP A 359 -10.31 15.82 -1.71
C TRP A 359 -10.60 16.67 -0.48
N VAL A 360 -10.03 17.87 -0.42
CA VAL A 360 -10.09 18.75 0.75
C VAL A 360 -11.21 19.77 0.60
N THR A 361 -12.13 19.84 1.55
CA THR A 361 -13.10 20.95 1.66
C THR A 361 -12.55 22.03 2.58
N ASN A 362 -12.38 23.23 2.04
CA ASN A 362 -11.85 24.40 2.74
C ASN A 362 -12.94 25.11 3.57
N PRO A 363 -12.57 25.91 4.59
CA PRO A 363 -13.54 26.60 5.44
C PRO A 363 -14.41 27.62 4.71
N ASP A 364 -13.97 28.11 3.56
CA ASP A 364 -14.70 29.06 2.71
C ASP A 364 -15.69 28.38 1.75
N GLY A 365 -15.82 27.06 1.82
CA GLY A 365 -16.69 26.25 0.96
C GLY A 365 -16.09 25.89 -0.39
N THR A 366 -14.86 26.33 -0.70
CA THR A 366 -14.11 25.83 -1.86
C THR A 366 -13.56 24.43 -1.59
N THR A 367 -13.27 23.67 -2.63
CA THR A 367 -12.62 22.36 -2.53
C THR A 367 -11.24 22.37 -3.18
N THR A 368 -10.36 21.47 -2.79
CA THR A 368 -9.03 21.30 -3.36
C THR A 368 -8.71 19.82 -3.50
N LEU A 369 -8.49 19.38 -4.74
CA LEU A 369 -7.98 18.05 -5.05
C LEU A 369 -6.45 18.08 -4.86
N VAL A 370 -5.99 17.50 -3.76
CA VAL A 370 -4.57 17.40 -3.42
C VAL A 370 -4.03 16.06 -3.92
N ILE A 371 -2.97 16.12 -4.73
CA ILE A 371 -2.31 14.95 -5.32
C ILE A 371 -0.85 14.94 -4.87
N PRO A 372 -0.50 14.17 -3.82
CA PRO A 372 0.88 14.03 -3.37
C PRO A 372 1.67 13.16 -4.35
N VAL A 373 2.78 13.67 -4.88
CA VAL A 373 3.62 12.96 -5.88
C VAL A 373 5.10 13.02 -5.51
N GLN A 374 5.73 11.86 -5.44
CA GLN A 374 7.17 11.68 -5.46
C GLN A 374 7.64 11.60 -6.91
N TYR A 375 8.43 12.58 -7.35
CA TYR A 375 9.09 12.55 -8.66
C TYR A 375 10.47 11.88 -8.52
N THR A 376 10.76 10.90 -9.37
CA THR A 376 12.04 10.16 -9.39
C THR A 376 12.63 10.12 -10.80
N GLY A 377 13.88 9.70 -10.95
CA GLY A 377 14.51 9.55 -12.27
C GLY A 377 15.33 10.77 -12.71
N GLN A 378 16.19 10.56 -13.72
CA GLN A 378 17.22 11.53 -14.12
C GLN A 378 16.65 12.88 -14.58
N GLY A 379 15.47 12.87 -15.20
CA GLY A 379 14.79 14.07 -15.66
C GLY A 379 13.96 14.76 -14.59
N ALA A 380 13.80 14.21 -13.38
CA ALA A 380 13.07 14.82 -12.26
C ALA A 380 13.87 15.97 -11.60
N THR A 381 14.46 16.84 -12.43
CA THR A 381 15.18 18.02 -11.98
C THR A 381 14.22 19.00 -11.30
N PRO A 382 14.69 19.85 -10.37
CA PRO A 382 13.85 20.86 -9.73
C PRO A 382 13.10 21.76 -10.72
N GLY A 383 13.73 22.10 -11.85
CA GLY A 383 13.12 22.90 -12.91
C GLY A 383 11.97 22.18 -13.61
N ASN A 384 12.15 20.91 -13.99
CA ASN A 384 11.11 20.14 -14.64
C ASN A 384 9.93 19.86 -13.70
N VAL A 385 10.21 19.49 -12.45
CA VAL A 385 9.17 19.25 -11.44
C VAL A 385 8.39 20.55 -11.16
N ALA A 386 9.08 21.68 -11.00
CA ALA A 386 8.42 22.97 -10.82
C ALA A 386 7.53 23.32 -12.02
N ALA A 387 7.98 23.08 -13.25
CA ALA A 387 7.21 23.34 -14.45
C ALA A 387 5.97 22.45 -14.56
N ILE A 388 6.06 21.15 -14.21
CA ILE A 388 4.92 20.23 -14.16
C ILE A 388 3.90 20.68 -13.12
N VAL A 389 4.37 21.00 -11.91
CA VAL A 389 3.52 21.43 -10.80
C VAL A 389 2.82 22.76 -11.12
N GLU A 390 3.55 23.74 -11.66
CA GLU A 390 2.99 25.01 -12.11
C GLU A 390 1.95 24.78 -13.21
N ARG A 391 2.25 23.90 -14.17
CA ARG A 391 1.34 23.56 -15.27
C ARG A 391 0.05 22.91 -14.77
N ALA A 392 0.14 21.94 -13.87
CA ALA A 392 -1.02 21.24 -13.31
C ALA A 392 -1.87 22.14 -12.41
N ASN A 393 -1.21 22.96 -11.56
CA ASN A 393 -1.91 23.84 -10.61
C ASN A 393 -2.51 25.10 -11.28
N SER A 394 -2.12 25.40 -12.52
CA SER A 394 -2.66 26.54 -13.30
C SER A 394 -3.82 26.18 -14.23
N LEU A 395 -4.27 24.92 -14.21
CA LEU A 395 -5.39 24.49 -15.05
C LEU A 395 -6.69 25.20 -14.67
N THR A 396 -7.43 25.63 -15.69
CA THR A 396 -8.76 26.21 -15.51
C THR A 396 -9.75 25.11 -15.19
N ILE A 397 -10.55 25.25 -14.13
CA ILE A 397 -11.54 24.25 -13.74
C ILE A 397 -12.94 24.78 -14.06
N GLU A 398 -13.66 24.11 -14.96
CA GLU A 398 -15.02 24.49 -15.34
C GLU A 398 -15.99 24.34 -14.16
N GLY A 399 -16.89 25.31 -13.99
CA GLY A 399 -17.88 25.33 -12.91
C GLY A 399 -17.43 26.12 -11.67
N GLY A 400 -16.13 26.32 -11.47
CA GLY A 400 -15.57 27.06 -10.34
C GLY A 400 -15.71 26.37 -8.98
N GLY A 401 -14.95 26.82 -7.97
CA GLY A 401 -15.07 26.34 -6.59
C GLY A 401 -14.24 25.10 -6.23
N THR A 402 -13.52 24.50 -7.17
CA THR A 402 -12.53 23.43 -6.93
C THR A 402 -11.17 23.88 -7.45
N ASN A 403 -10.11 23.64 -6.69
CA ASN A 403 -8.72 23.84 -7.09
C ASN A 403 -8.02 22.49 -7.25
N ILE A 404 -6.97 22.44 -8.07
CA ILE A 404 -6.03 21.32 -8.11
C ILE A 404 -4.74 21.76 -7.41
N GLN A 405 -4.22 20.87 -6.57
CA GLN A 405 -2.94 21.06 -5.93
C GLN A 405 -2.11 19.79 -6.00
N VAL A 406 -1.25 19.73 -7.01
CA VAL A 406 -0.15 18.78 -7.06
C VAL A 406 0.90 19.22 -6.05
N VAL A 407 1.24 18.31 -5.14
CA VAL A 407 2.25 18.57 -4.09
C VAL A 407 3.44 17.64 -4.34
N PRO A 408 4.58 18.18 -4.84
CA PRO A 408 5.80 17.39 -4.93
C PRO A 408 6.27 17.08 -3.51
N THR A 409 6.35 15.80 -3.16
CA THR A 409 6.70 15.36 -1.81
C THR A 409 7.35 13.97 -1.83
N ASN A 410 8.26 13.74 -0.90
CA ASN A 410 8.82 12.41 -0.62
C ASN A 410 8.12 11.72 0.56
N ARG A 411 7.08 12.35 1.09
CA ARG A 411 6.33 11.92 2.27
C ARG A 411 4.84 11.87 1.96
N PRO A 412 4.11 10.87 2.48
CA PRO A 412 2.67 10.83 2.33
C PRO A 412 2.00 12.06 2.95
N ILE A 413 0.93 12.54 2.33
CA ILE A 413 0.03 13.55 2.90
C ILE A 413 -1.30 12.85 3.12
N GLY A 414 -1.85 12.92 4.34
CA GLY A 414 -3.09 12.22 4.68
C GLY A 414 -3.04 10.70 4.49
N GLY A 415 -1.85 10.10 4.48
CA GLY A 415 -1.60 8.67 4.21
C GLY A 415 -1.35 8.32 2.74
N ILE A 416 -1.31 9.30 1.83
CA ILE A 416 -1.24 9.08 0.37
C ILE A 416 0.10 9.57 -0.20
N LEU A 417 0.73 8.74 -1.06
CA LEU A 417 1.91 9.09 -1.84
C LEU A 417 1.91 8.36 -3.21
N ASN A 418 1.85 9.13 -4.30
CA ASN A 418 2.02 8.63 -5.66
C ASN A 418 3.48 8.75 -6.12
N ARG A 419 3.91 7.97 -7.11
CA ARG A 419 5.28 8.03 -7.64
C ARG A 419 5.28 8.21 -9.17
N MET A 420 6.00 9.23 -9.65
CA MET A 420 6.19 9.49 -11.08
C MET A 420 7.69 9.40 -11.44
N ASP A 421 8.05 8.40 -12.25
CA ASP A 421 9.38 8.25 -12.84
C ASP A 421 9.51 9.14 -14.08
N PHE A 422 10.48 10.05 -14.07
CA PHE A 422 10.73 11.03 -15.12
C PHE A 422 12.11 10.78 -15.73
N SER A 423 12.28 9.57 -16.27
CA SER A 423 13.55 9.10 -16.85
C SER A 423 13.53 9.20 -18.39
N PRO A 424 14.69 9.34 -19.05
CA PRO A 424 14.77 9.40 -20.51
C PRO A 424 14.41 8.07 -21.18
N GLY A 425 13.97 8.16 -22.43
CA GLY A 425 13.54 7.02 -23.23
C GLY A 425 12.22 6.41 -22.77
N TYR A 426 11.92 5.24 -23.33
CA TYR A 426 10.73 4.48 -22.98
C TYR A 426 11.05 3.47 -21.87
N ASN A 427 10.34 3.55 -20.75
CA ASN A 427 10.46 2.58 -19.68
C ASN A 427 9.58 1.33 -19.96
N THR A 428 10.10 0.44 -20.82
CA THR A 428 9.47 -0.86 -21.18
C THR A 428 9.09 -1.70 -19.97
N LYS A 429 9.79 -1.48 -18.86
CA LYS A 429 9.68 -2.18 -17.58
C LYS A 429 8.46 -1.77 -16.77
N MET A 430 8.02 -0.53 -16.96
CA MET A 430 6.94 0.09 -16.20
C MET A 430 5.63 0.16 -16.99
N CYS A 431 5.72 0.22 -18.33
CA CYS A 431 4.61 0.62 -19.19
C CYS A 431 4.02 -0.48 -20.08
N GLY A 432 4.57 -1.70 -20.11
CA GLY A 432 4.01 -2.85 -20.85
C GLY A 432 3.92 -2.72 -22.39
N GLY A 433 4.08 -1.52 -22.97
CA GLY A 433 4.16 -1.21 -24.40
C GLY A 433 4.55 0.25 -24.68
N ALA A 434 5.22 0.50 -25.82
CA ALA A 434 5.83 1.81 -26.12
C ALA A 434 4.90 3.03 -25.88
N GLY A 435 5.32 3.94 -24.99
CA GLY A 435 4.63 5.18 -24.63
C GLY A 435 4.90 5.67 -23.19
N GLU A 436 4.34 6.81 -22.82
CA GLU A 436 4.19 7.21 -21.41
C GLU A 436 3.07 6.38 -20.77
N CYS A 437 3.11 6.15 -19.47
CA CYS A 437 2.11 5.31 -18.82
C CYS A 437 1.84 5.67 -17.37
N VAL A 438 0.64 5.31 -16.92
CA VAL A 438 0.27 5.19 -15.51
C VAL A 438 -0.12 3.74 -15.27
N ASN A 439 0.34 3.14 -14.17
CA ASN A 439 0.00 1.76 -13.82
C ASN A 439 -1.46 1.70 -13.34
N ARG A 440 -2.39 1.63 -14.31
CA ARG A 440 -3.85 1.66 -14.16
C ARG A 440 -4.40 3.05 -13.77
N LEU A 441 -5.65 3.32 -14.17
CA LEU A 441 -6.40 4.49 -13.71
C LEU A 441 -6.53 4.44 -12.18
N GLY A 442 -6.04 5.47 -11.47
CA GLY A 442 -6.00 5.48 -10.00
C GLY A 442 -4.90 4.62 -9.37
N GLY A 443 -3.93 4.11 -10.14
CA GLY A 443 -2.76 3.46 -9.54
C GLY A 443 -1.67 4.47 -9.17
N ASN A 444 -0.86 4.16 -8.17
CA ASN A 444 0.08 5.11 -7.55
C ASN A 444 1.45 5.24 -8.24
N ARG A 445 1.56 4.84 -9.51
CA ARG A 445 2.84 4.82 -10.26
C ARG A 445 2.69 5.25 -11.71
N ALA A 446 3.56 6.14 -12.20
CA ALA A 446 3.59 6.60 -13.59
C ALA A 446 5.03 6.74 -14.13
N HIS A 447 5.19 6.72 -15.46
CA HIS A 447 6.44 7.03 -16.16
C HIS A 447 6.21 8.05 -17.29
N ILE A 448 7.06 9.09 -17.29
CA ILE A 448 7.16 10.08 -18.34
C ILE A 448 8.56 10.06 -18.94
N ASN A 449 8.63 9.98 -20.27
CA ASN A 449 9.89 10.09 -21.00
C ASN A 449 10.42 11.53 -20.93
N SER A 450 11.51 11.75 -20.20
CA SER A 450 12.11 13.09 -20.07
C SER A 450 12.73 13.64 -21.36
N ASP A 451 12.97 12.80 -22.37
CA ASP A 451 13.44 13.24 -23.70
C ASP A 451 12.30 13.79 -24.57
N ASN A 452 11.05 13.60 -24.17
CA ASN A 452 9.91 14.12 -24.89
C ASN A 452 9.92 15.67 -24.79
N PRO A 453 9.91 16.41 -25.91
CA PRO A 453 9.80 17.87 -25.88
C PRO A 453 8.54 18.39 -25.17
N GLN A 454 7.52 17.54 -25.02
CA GLN A 454 6.28 17.81 -24.31
C GLN A 454 6.22 17.13 -22.92
N ALA A 455 7.34 16.66 -22.37
CA ALA A 455 7.36 15.91 -21.11
C ALA A 455 6.73 16.67 -19.93
N THR A 456 6.78 18.00 -19.93
CA THR A 456 6.11 18.82 -18.91
C THR A 456 4.59 18.78 -19.03
N ASP A 457 4.04 18.91 -20.25
CA ASP A 457 2.60 18.82 -20.49
C ASP A 457 2.10 17.39 -20.23
N ALA A 458 2.88 16.38 -20.62
CA ALA A 458 2.60 14.97 -20.34
C ALA A 458 2.63 14.67 -18.85
N GLY A 459 3.63 15.16 -18.10
CA GLY A 459 3.69 14.99 -16.66
C GLY A 459 2.53 15.66 -15.92
N ALA A 460 2.09 16.83 -16.37
CA ALA A 460 0.92 17.51 -15.81
C ALA A 460 -0.39 16.74 -16.10
N HIS A 461 -0.54 16.20 -17.30
CA HIS A 461 -1.66 15.32 -17.67
C HIS A 461 -1.67 14.05 -16.82
N ASP A 462 -0.57 13.30 -16.79
CA ASP A 462 -0.52 11.99 -16.15
C ASP A 462 -0.65 12.07 -14.63
N THR A 463 -0.25 13.19 -14.02
CA THR A 463 -0.47 13.43 -12.58
C THR A 463 -1.95 13.39 -12.22
N LEU A 464 -2.85 13.75 -13.14
CA LEU A 464 -4.29 13.76 -12.91
C LEU A 464 -4.90 12.35 -12.91
N HIS A 465 -4.24 11.37 -13.53
CA HIS A 465 -4.66 9.97 -13.47
C HIS A 465 -4.47 9.36 -12.08
N PHE A 466 -3.56 9.87 -11.25
CA PHE A 466 -3.45 9.48 -9.84
C PHE A 466 -4.72 9.82 -9.06
N ALA A 467 -5.41 10.90 -9.44
CA ALA A 467 -6.71 11.24 -8.90
C ALA A 467 -7.87 10.51 -9.59
N GLY A 468 -7.62 9.54 -10.48
CA GLY A 468 -8.65 8.74 -11.15
C GLY A 468 -9.38 9.44 -12.29
N ILE A 469 -8.88 10.60 -12.74
CA ILE A 469 -9.42 11.27 -13.93
C ILE A 469 -9.07 10.44 -15.15
N LYS A 470 -10.06 10.15 -16.00
CA LYS A 470 -9.87 9.26 -17.15
C LYS A 470 -9.29 10.00 -18.34
N ASP A 471 -8.54 9.27 -19.14
CA ASP A 471 -8.11 9.75 -20.44
C ASP A 471 -9.29 9.82 -21.41
N GLN A 472 -9.42 10.92 -22.14
CA GLN A 472 -10.60 11.21 -22.98
C GLN A 472 -10.23 11.28 -24.46
N TYR A 473 -9.40 10.33 -24.91
CA TYR A 473 -9.15 10.06 -26.32
C TYR A 473 -9.75 8.72 -26.79
N GLN A 474 -10.02 8.65 -28.09
CA GLN A 474 -10.11 7.40 -28.83
C GLN A 474 -8.82 7.23 -29.63
N GLU A 475 -8.09 6.16 -29.35
CA GLU A 475 -6.83 5.85 -30.05
C GLU A 475 -7.12 5.20 -31.41
N GLY A 476 -6.59 5.80 -32.47
CA GLY A 476 -6.54 5.20 -33.79
C GLY A 476 -5.44 4.13 -33.91
N SER A 477 -5.45 3.42 -35.04
CA SER A 477 -4.41 2.44 -35.39
C SER A 477 -3.01 3.08 -35.42
N ARG A 478 -1.98 2.32 -35.03
CA ARG A 478 -0.57 2.75 -35.18
C ARG A 478 -0.18 2.81 -36.66
N ASP A 479 0.55 3.85 -37.06
CA ASP A 479 1.23 3.92 -38.35
C ASP A 479 2.51 3.06 -38.37
N ALA A 480 3.18 2.99 -39.52
CA ALA A 480 4.40 2.21 -39.72
C ALA A 480 5.61 2.72 -38.90
N GLN A 481 5.50 3.92 -38.34
CA GLN A 481 6.50 4.56 -37.47
C GLN A 481 6.12 4.42 -35.99
N GLY A 482 4.99 3.78 -35.68
CA GLY A 482 4.51 3.56 -34.32
C GLY A 482 3.66 4.70 -33.75
N ASN A 483 3.45 5.78 -34.52
CA ASN A 483 2.63 6.92 -34.08
C ASN A 483 1.15 6.55 -34.14
N ARG A 484 0.34 7.15 -33.27
CA ARG A 484 -1.12 6.99 -33.25
C ARG A 484 -1.79 8.33 -33.49
N THR A 485 -2.91 8.31 -34.21
CA THR A 485 -3.83 9.45 -34.23
C THR A 485 -4.82 9.30 -33.09
N SER A 486 -4.78 10.21 -32.12
CA SER A 486 -5.73 10.25 -31.01
C SER A 486 -6.78 11.32 -31.31
N THR A 487 -8.06 10.94 -31.32
CA THR A 487 -9.16 11.90 -31.48
C THR A 487 -9.90 12.08 -30.15
N PRO A 488 -10.33 13.31 -29.82
CA PRO A 488 -11.17 13.54 -28.64
C PRO A 488 -12.38 12.60 -28.57
N THR A 489 -12.67 12.06 -27.39
CA THR A 489 -13.96 11.39 -27.14
C THR A 489 -15.11 12.35 -27.51
N PRO A 490 -16.19 11.89 -28.16
CA PRO A 490 -17.33 12.74 -28.51
C PRO A 490 -17.86 13.54 -27.31
N GLY A 491 -17.87 14.87 -27.41
CA GLY A 491 -18.25 15.80 -26.33
C GLY A 491 -17.09 16.54 -25.68
N TYR A 492 -15.84 16.17 -25.98
CA TYR A 492 -14.63 16.82 -25.47
C TYR A 492 -13.93 17.65 -26.57
N THR A 493 -13.13 18.65 -26.17
CA THR A 493 -12.47 19.58 -27.11
C THR A 493 -10.98 19.73 -26.79
N ASN A 494 -10.20 20.29 -27.72
CA ASN A 494 -8.75 20.51 -27.56
C ASN A 494 -8.37 21.50 -26.43
N ARG A 495 -9.35 22.11 -25.74
CA ARG A 495 -9.10 22.91 -24.53
C ARG A 495 -8.88 22.04 -23.30
N ASN A 496 -9.32 20.78 -23.33
CA ASN A 496 -9.22 19.85 -22.22
C ASN A 496 -7.84 19.17 -22.19
N ILE A 497 -7.16 19.24 -21.05
CA ILE A 497 -5.81 18.66 -20.93
C ILE A 497 -5.83 17.13 -21.10
N MET A 498 -6.89 16.45 -20.68
CA MET A 498 -7.07 14.99 -20.84
C MET A 498 -7.50 14.57 -22.25
N THR A 499 -7.48 15.50 -23.20
CA THR A 499 -7.89 15.25 -24.59
C THR A 499 -6.75 15.53 -25.56
N SER A 500 -5.96 16.56 -25.32
CA SER A 500 -4.90 17.00 -26.24
C SER A 500 -3.52 17.14 -25.59
N ARG A 501 -3.37 16.81 -24.29
CA ARG A 501 -2.19 17.02 -23.41
C ARG A 501 -1.74 18.47 -23.24
N SER A 502 -1.91 19.29 -24.27
CA SER A 502 -1.64 20.72 -24.32
C SER A 502 -2.86 21.57 -23.93
N GLY A 503 -4.01 20.95 -23.66
CA GLY A 503 -5.20 21.65 -23.16
C GLY A 503 -4.96 22.33 -21.82
N THR A 504 -5.76 23.32 -21.48
CA THR A 504 -5.59 24.15 -20.27
C THR A 504 -6.75 24.03 -19.29
N THR A 505 -7.73 23.18 -19.58
CA THR A 505 -9.00 23.11 -18.85
C THR A 505 -9.27 21.69 -18.33
N ILE A 506 -9.84 21.60 -17.12
CA ILE A 506 -10.48 20.41 -16.56
C ILE A 506 -12.00 20.65 -16.57
N THR A 507 -12.75 19.74 -17.18
CA THR A 507 -14.21 19.89 -17.28
C THR A 507 -14.89 19.50 -15.99
N SER A 508 -16.12 20.00 -15.78
CA SER A 508 -16.94 19.61 -14.62
C SER A 508 -17.14 18.10 -14.49
N GLY A 509 -17.22 17.37 -15.61
CA GLY A 509 -17.28 15.91 -15.62
C GLY A 509 -16.01 15.25 -15.06
N GLN A 510 -14.82 15.77 -15.36
CA GLN A 510 -13.54 15.25 -14.86
C GLN A 510 -13.28 15.60 -13.40
N VAL A 511 -13.73 16.78 -12.97
CA VAL A 511 -13.77 17.12 -11.55
C VAL A 511 -14.63 16.11 -10.79
N GLN A 512 -15.78 15.74 -11.37
CA GLN A 512 -16.63 14.72 -10.78
C GLN A 512 -15.96 13.34 -10.78
N GLU A 513 -15.25 12.95 -11.85
CA GLU A 513 -14.47 11.70 -11.89
C GLU A 513 -13.45 11.61 -10.75
N ALA A 514 -12.68 12.68 -10.49
CA ALA A 514 -11.76 12.72 -9.36
C ALA A 514 -12.46 12.70 -8.01
N LYS A 515 -13.56 13.46 -7.89
CA LYS A 515 -14.35 13.51 -6.65
C LYS A 515 -14.93 12.15 -6.27
N THR A 516 -15.43 11.42 -7.26
CA THR A 516 -16.05 10.10 -7.10
C THR A 516 -15.08 8.96 -7.36
N ASN A 517 -13.78 9.22 -7.43
CA ASN A 517 -12.81 8.14 -7.58
C ASN A 517 -12.76 7.37 -6.26
N PRO A 518 -12.96 6.03 -6.26
CA PRO A 518 -12.90 5.15 -5.09
C PRO A 518 -11.70 5.36 -4.19
N THR A 519 -10.59 5.83 -4.75
CA THR A 519 -9.34 5.99 -4.03
C THR A 519 -9.12 7.44 -3.57
N THR A 520 -10.02 8.39 -3.83
CA THR A 520 -9.84 9.78 -3.36
C THR A 520 -10.43 10.00 -1.95
N LYS A 521 -9.56 10.02 -0.93
CA LYS A 521 -9.80 10.36 0.48
C LYS A 521 -10.39 11.76 0.67
N GLN A 522 -11.58 11.87 1.22
CA GLN A 522 -12.20 13.16 1.53
C GLN A 522 -11.64 13.73 2.85
N CYS A 523 -11.34 15.03 2.88
CA CYS A 523 -10.81 15.75 4.04
C CYS A 523 -11.57 17.04 4.27
N THR A 524 -11.54 17.53 5.51
CA THR A 524 -12.03 18.89 5.83
C THR A 524 -10.97 19.67 6.58
N VAL A 525 -10.87 20.97 6.30
CA VAL A 525 -10.02 21.88 7.06
C VAL A 525 -10.91 22.64 8.04
N ALA A 526 -10.69 22.44 9.34
CA ALA A 526 -11.41 23.21 10.36
C ALA A 526 -11.03 24.70 10.32
N THR A 527 -11.98 25.57 10.66
CA THR A 527 -11.75 27.03 10.68
C THR A 527 -10.61 27.38 11.64
N GLY A 528 -9.50 27.90 11.10
CA GLY A 528 -8.29 28.23 11.88
C GLY A 528 -7.17 27.19 11.84
N SER A 529 -7.35 26.06 11.16
CA SER A 529 -6.30 25.05 10.92
C SER A 529 -5.69 25.18 9.51
N ARG A 530 -4.40 24.86 9.36
CA ARG A 530 -3.70 24.78 8.04
C ARG A 530 -3.52 23.36 7.55
N ILE A 531 -3.91 22.37 8.35
CA ILE A 531 -3.69 20.95 8.07
C ILE A 531 -5.06 20.31 7.79
N PRO A 532 -5.25 19.64 6.65
CA PRO A 532 -6.46 18.86 6.37
C PRO A 532 -6.64 17.77 7.43
N VAL A 533 -7.83 17.70 8.02
CA VAL A 533 -8.22 16.57 8.85
C VAL A 533 -8.89 15.55 7.92
N CYS A 534 -8.22 14.42 7.80
CA CYS A 534 -8.59 13.20 7.10
C CYS A 534 -8.14 12.03 7.99
#